data_AF-A0A0C3I7D8-F1
#
_entry.id   AF-A0A0C3I7D8-F1
#
_cell.length_a   1.000
_cell.length_b   1.000
_cell.length_c   1.000
_cell.angle_alpha   90.00
_cell.angle_beta   90.00
_cell.angle_gamma   90.00
#
_symmetry.space_group_name_H-M   'P 1'
#
loop_
_entity.id
_entity.type
_entity.pdbx_description
1 polymer ?
#
loop_
_entity_poly.entity_id
_entity_poly.type
_entity_poly.pdbx_seq_one_letter_code
_entity_poly.pdbx_strand_id
1 'polypeptide(L)'
;MVITYGRPFSNIFYIAIKQGQADVWNRLHLLREPLQESIKASPQAWRTDKSYFRDNAKLKGAINLSPAWFQQGRGPQNGFPEASRLLKSRTENTSTREWVDQMSDTNALLSAILHVIHLRMYADGREALIHLGKQAEQRADSDMSSTYSSMSVMVNWATCYHRDINGWDPWYDMLVTVGDYPPLDFVIPMLDLRLRYNPGTIIAFSGSALEHGVGAVDGDRACLAYYMRANVHQSVRVPMCQSLRMDDLLPRPVATGELLI
;
A
#
# COMPACT_ATOMS: atom_id res chain seq x y z
N MET A 1 9.93 -19.22 -2.12
CA MET A 1 9.19 -18.72 -0.95
C MET A 1 10.09 -18.87 0.25
N VAL A 2 10.67 -17.77 0.74
CA VAL A 2 11.46 -17.80 1.97
C VAL A 2 10.51 -17.42 3.09
N ILE A 3 10.06 -18.42 3.86
CA ILE A 3 9.41 -18.19 5.15
C ILE A 3 10.48 -18.48 6.20
N THR A 4 11.09 -17.44 6.77
CA THR A 4 12.03 -17.62 7.87
C THR A 4 11.24 -17.88 9.16
N TYR A 5 11.24 -19.13 9.63
CA TYR A 5 10.75 -19.49 10.96
C TYR A 5 11.91 -19.42 11.97
N GLY A 6 11.91 -18.40 12.82
CA GLY A 6 12.85 -18.27 13.93
C GLY A 6 12.63 -16.99 14.74
N ARG A 7 12.10 -17.13 15.97
CA ARG A 7 11.68 -16.08 16.95
C ARG A 7 10.44 -15.26 16.51
N PRO A 8 9.64 -14.69 17.43
CA PRO A 8 8.21 -14.38 17.20
C PRO A 8 7.91 -13.17 16.30
N PHE A 9 8.87 -12.75 15.47
CA PHE A 9 8.72 -11.64 14.54
C PHE A 9 8.57 -12.18 13.11
N SER A 10 7.46 -12.84 12.81
CA SER A 10 7.11 -13.24 11.44
C SER A 10 6.60 -12.05 10.63
N ASN A 11 7.35 -10.94 10.58
CA ASN A 11 6.89 -9.62 10.11
C ASN A 11 7.24 -9.29 8.66
N ILE A 12 7.73 -10.26 7.88
CA ILE A 12 8.15 -10.04 6.48
C ILE A 12 7.71 -11.23 5.62
N PHE A 13 7.08 -10.90 4.50
CA PHE A 13 6.73 -11.81 3.42
C PHE A 13 7.32 -11.30 2.11
N TYR A 14 7.87 -12.20 1.30
CA TYR A 14 8.59 -11.87 0.07
C TYR A 14 8.23 -12.85 -1.06
N ILE A 15 7.78 -12.32 -2.19
CA ILE A 15 7.53 -13.08 -3.43
C ILE A 15 8.05 -12.31 -4.64
N ALA A 16 8.61 -13.03 -5.61
CA ALA A 16 8.89 -12.50 -6.94
C ALA A 16 7.87 -13.05 -7.96
N ILE A 17 7.11 -12.16 -8.59
CA ILE A 17 6.14 -12.44 -9.66
C ILE A 17 6.60 -11.72 -10.93
N LYS A 18 7.22 -12.45 -11.85
CA LYS A 18 7.70 -11.86 -13.11
C LYS A 18 6.58 -11.54 -14.11
N GLN A 19 5.45 -12.23 -14.00
CA GLN A 19 4.32 -12.07 -14.91
C GLN A 19 3.45 -10.88 -14.49
N GLY A 20 2.97 -10.09 -15.45
CA GLY A 20 2.07 -8.96 -15.19
C GLY A 20 2.75 -7.63 -14.82
N GLN A 21 4.03 -7.61 -14.43
CA GLN A 21 4.72 -6.36 -14.03
C GLN A 21 4.75 -5.31 -15.17
N ALA A 22 4.93 -5.76 -16.41
CA ALA A 22 4.92 -4.89 -17.58
C ALA A 22 3.55 -4.26 -17.84
N ASP A 23 2.45 -4.98 -17.55
CA ASP A 23 1.10 -4.44 -17.68
C ASP A 23 0.87 -3.32 -16.65
N VAL A 24 1.25 -3.55 -15.38
CA VAL A 24 1.21 -2.53 -14.33
C VAL A 24 2.03 -1.29 -14.73
N TRP A 25 3.26 -1.50 -15.22
CA TRP A 25 4.11 -0.40 -15.70
C TRP A 25 3.46 0.39 -16.84
N ASN A 26 2.95 -0.32 -17.85
CA ASN A 26 2.34 0.31 -19.01
C ASN A 26 1.14 1.17 -18.63
N ARG A 27 0.32 0.75 -17.65
CA ARG A 27 -0.83 1.52 -17.17
C ARG A 27 -0.44 2.84 -16.50
N LEU A 28 0.78 2.99 -15.98
CA LEU A 28 1.24 4.24 -15.33
C LEU A 28 1.20 5.48 -16.26
N HIS A 29 1.07 5.30 -17.57
CA HIS A 29 0.88 6.42 -18.50
C HIS A 29 -0.36 7.28 -18.16
N LEU A 30 -1.41 6.67 -17.61
CA LEU A 30 -2.63 7.35 -17.14
C LEU A 30 -2.36 8.27 -15.93
N LEU A 31 -1.26 8.03 -15.22
CA LEU A 31 -0.85 8.82 -14.06
C LEU A 31 0.20 9.89 -14.40
N ARG A 32 0.54 10.09 -15.68
CA ARG A 32 1.63 10.99 -16.10
C ARG A 32 1.49 12.39 -15.52
N GLU A 33 0.35 13.02 -15.76
CA GLU A 33 0.06 14.39 -15.31
C GLU A 33 0.09 14.50 -13.77
N PRO A 34 -0.69 13.72 -12.99
CA PRO A 34 -0.67 13.86 -11.53
C PRO A 34 0.69 13.50 -10.91
N LEU A 35 1.46 12.58 -11.51
CA LEU A 35 2.83 12.31 -11.08
C LEU A 35 3.74 13.53 -11.32
N GLN A 36 3.68 14.15 -12.49
CA GLN A 36 4.51 15.31 -12.81
C GLN A 36 4.18 16.51 -11.91
N GLU A 37 2.90 16.76 -11.63
CA GLU A 37 2.43 17.83 -10.74
C GLU A 37 2.83 17.63 -9.27
N SER A 38 3.12 16.39 -8.86
CA SER A 38 3.49 16.09 -7.47
C SER A 38 4.89 16.59 -7.08
N ILE A 39 5.76 16.83 -8.05
CA ILE A 39 7.16 17.22 -7.81
C ILE A 39 7.25 18.71 -7.48
N LYS A 40 7.86 19.05 -6.34
CA LYS A 40 7.99 20.43 -5.88
C LYS A 40 9.45 20.87 -5.86
N ALA A 41 9.70 22.10 -6.30
CA ALA A 41 11.03 22.71 -6.28
C ALA A 41 11.52 23.07 -4.87
N SER A 42 10.60 23.42 -3.96
CA SER A 42 10.86 23.65 -2.53
C SER A 42 9.93 22.77 -1.70
N PRO A 43 10.32 21.52 -1.43
CA PRO A 43 9.50 20.54 -0.76
C PRO A 43 9.49 20.76 0.76
N GLN A 44 8.31 20.67 1.38
CA GLN A 44 8.20 20.59 2.85
C GLN A 44 8.48 19.17 3.38
N ALA A 45 8.56 18.19 2.48
CA ALA A 45 8.79 16.78 2.80
C ALA A 45 9.62 16.10 1.71
N TRP A 46 10.57 15.27 2.13
CA TRP A 46 11.49 14.52 1.27
C TRP A 46 10.79 13.69 0.17
N ARG A 47 9.54 13.27 0.39
CA ARG A 47 8.70 12.57 -0.60
C ARG A 47 8.37 13.38 -1.85
N THR A 48 8.48 14.71 -1.79
CA THR A 48 8.21 15.61 -2.94
C THR A 48 9.46 16.34 -3.42
N ASP A 49 10.62 15.98 -2.86
CA ASP A 49 11.87 16.66 -3.12
C ASP A 49 12.48 16.20 -4.43
N LYS A 50 12.73 17.16 -5.33
CA LYS A 50 13.30 16.93 -6.66
C LYS A 50 14.63 16.16 -6.60
N SER A 51 15.44 16.33 -5.55
CA SER A 51 16.74 15.66 -5.39
C SER A 51 16.65 14.14 -5.27
N TYR A 52 15.47 13.59 -4.92
CA TYR A 52 15.23 12.15 -4.86
C TYR A 52 14.71 11.57 -6.17
N PHE A 53 14.42 12.40 -7.18
CA PHE A 53 13.95 11.94 -8.48
C PHE A 53 15.07 11.89 -9.50
N ARG A 54 15.02 10.90 -10.39
CA ARG A 54 15.95 10.82 -11.52
C ARG A 54 15.71 11.98 -12.49
N ASP A 55 16.76 12.73 -12.81
CA ASP A 55 16.63 13.93 -13.65
C ASP A 55 16.10 13.62 -15.06
N ASN A 56 16.67 12.61 -15.72
CA ASN A 56 16.37 12.26 -17.11
C ASN A 56 15.17 11.30 -17.29
N ALA A 57 14.44 10.99 -16.23
CA ALA A 57 13.27 10.12 -16.31
C ALA A 57 12.09 10.78 -17.06
N LYS A 58 11.52 10.07 -18.04
CA LYS A 58 10.32 10.51 -18.79
C LYS A 58 9.03 10.48 -17.96
N LEU A 59 9.00 9.65 -16.92
CA LEU A 59 7.89 9.54 -15.98
C LEU A 59 8.48 9.56 -14.57
N LYS A 60 8.01 10.46 -13.71
CA LYS A 60 8.47 10.59 -12.33
C LYS A 60 7.44 11.33 -11.49
N GLY A 61 7.40 11.02 -10.20
CA GLY A 61 6.48 11.65 -9.26
C GLY A 61 6.11 10.72 -8.11
N ALA A 62 5.38 11.26 -7.14
CA ALA A 62 4.86 10.52 -6.01
C ALA A 62 3.44 11.01 -5.67
N ILE A 63 2.43 10.16 -5.87
CA ILE A 63 1.03 10.47 -5.54
C ILE A 63 0.49 9.52 -4.48
N ASN A 64 -0.49 9.99 -3.72
CA ASN A 64 -1.22 9.18 -2.74
C ASN A 64 -2.70 9.10 -3.14
N LEU A 65 -3.24 7.89 -3.12
CA LEU A 65 -4.61 7.56 -3.45
C LEU A 65 -5.25 6.89 -2.23
N SER A 66 -6.49 7.26 -1.95
CA SER A 66 -7.28 6.68 -0.87
C SER A 66 -8.76 6.97 -1.11
N PRO A 67 -9.67 5.99 -0.92
CA PRO A 67 -11.12 6.23 -0.96
C PRO A 67 -11.59 7.00 0.29
N ALA A 68 -10.79 7.00 1.36
CA ALA A 68 -11.14 7.58 2.64
C ALA A 68 -9.87 7.89 3.46
N TRP A 69 -9.48 9.16 3.50
CA TRP A 69 -8.39 9.65 4.35
C TRP A 69 -8.73 10.96 5.05
N PHE A 70 -8.05 11.23 6.15
CA PHE A 70 -8.11 12.53 6.82
C PHE A 70 -7.10 13.50 6.19
N GLN A 71 -7.55 14.73 5.93
CA GLN A 71 -6.64 15.82 5.53
C GLN A 71 -5.61 16.09 6.63
N GLN A 72 -4.46 16.65 6.23
CA GLN A 72 -3.39 16.98 7.17
C GLN A 72 -3.90 17.86 8.33
N GLY A 73 -3.51 17.52 9.56
CA GLY A 73 -3.99 18.20 10.78
C GLY A 73 -5.40 17.82 11.21
N ARG A 74 -6.09 16.93 10.48
CA ARG A 74 -7.40 16.38 10.87
C ARG A 74 -7.28 14.91 11.26
N GLY A 75 -8.17 14.49 12.14
CA GLY A 75 -8.34 13.12 12.60
C GLY A 75 -9.80 12.83 12.93
N PRO A 76 -10.09 11.65 13.50
CA PRO A 76 -11.47 11.20 13.73
C PRO A 76 -12.27 12.12 14.66
N GLN A 77 -11.60 12.95 15.46
CA GLN A 77 -12.24 13.87 16.40
C GLN A 77 -12.71 15.19 15.75
N ASN A 78 -12.14 15.60 14.62
CA ASN A 78 -12.33 16.95 14.07
C ASN A 78 -12.49 16.99 12.53
N GLY A 79 -12.80 15.84 11.92
CA GLY A 79 -13.01 15.77 10.48
C GLY A 79 -13.75 14.51 10.08
N PHE A 80 -14.06 14.44 8.78
CA PHE A 80 -14.57 13.25 8.13
C PHE A 80 -13.53 12.75 7.14
N PRO A 81 -13.37 11.43 6.97
CA PRO A 81 -12.55 10.91 5.89
C PRO A 81 -13.21 11.26 4.55
N GLU A 82 -12.39 11.58 3.57
CA GLU A 82 -12.81 11.88 2.20
C GLU A 82 -11.95 11.10 1.22
N ALA A 83 -12.43 10.91 -0.01
CA ALA A 83 -11.56 10.43 -1.07
C ALA A 83 -10.43 11.44 -1.35
N SER A 84 -9.25 10.92 -1.67
CA SER A 84 -8.16 11.70 -2.23
C SER A 84 -8.63 12.48 -3.45
N ARG A 85 -8.08 13.69 -3.68
CA ARG A 85 -8.54 14.59 -4.75
C ARG A 85 -8.62 13.91 -6.12
N LEU A 86 -7.66 13.04 -6.43
CA LEU A 86 -7.57 12.34 -7.71
C LEU A 86 -8.64 11.24 -7.89
N LEU A 87 -9.30 10.81 -6.80
CA LEU A 87 -10.38 9.82 -6.83
C LEU A 87 -11.79 10.42 -6.69
N LYS A 88 -11.88 11.74 -6.43
CA LYS A 88 -13.18 12.40 -6.30
C LYS A 88 -13.93 12.41 -7.62
N SER A 89 -15.23 12.16 -7.55
CA SER A 89 -16.09 12.09 -8.74
C SER A 89 -16.13 13.38 -9.57
N ARG A 90 -16.04 14.50 -8.86
CA ARG A 90 -16.08 15.87 -9.39
C ARG A 90 -14.79 16.33 -10.06
N THR A 91 -13.72 15.52 -10.02
CA THR A 91 -12.47 15.85 -10.69
C THR A 91 -12.61 15.58 -12.19
N GLU A 92 -12.42 16.63 -13.01
CA GLU A 92 -12.58 16.56 -14.47
C GLU A 92 -11.64 15.54 -15.12
N ASN A 93 -10.40 15.45 -14.62
CA ASN A 93 -9.46 14.42 -15.07
C ASN A 93 -9.83 13.06 -14.47
N THR A 94 -10.31 12.15 -15.32
CA THR A 94 -10.70 10.78 -14.95
C THR A 94 -9.56 9.77 -15.02
N SER A 95 -8.38 10.14 -15.51
CA SER A 95 -7.28 9.20 -15.82
C SER A 95 -6.82 8.41 -14.60
N THR A 96 -6.82 9.01 -13.40
CA THR A 96 -6.48 8.28 -12.17
C THR A 96 -7.56 7.25 -11.81
N ARG A 97 -8.84 7.58 -11.99
CA ARG A 97 -9.94 6.64 -11.73
C ARG A 97 -9.92 5.49 -12.72
N GLU A 98 -9.73 5.80 -14.01
CA GLU A 98 -9.53 4.78 -15.04
C GLU A 98 -8.33 3.88 -14.72
N TRP A 99 -7.22 4.45 -14.26
CA TRP A 99 -6.06 3.67 -13.84
C TRP A 99 -6.38 2.75 -12.66
N VAL A 100 -7.12 3.23 -11.66
CA VAL A 100 -7.57 2.40 -10.52
C VAL A 100 -8.47 1.26 -10.99
N ASP A 101 -9.42 1.52 -11.89
CA ASP A 101 -10.31 0.51 -12.45
C ASP A 101 -9.52 -0.56 -13.22
N GLN A 102 -8.53 -0.13 -14.01
CA GLN A 102 -7.62 -1.00 -14.75
C GLN A 102 -6.66 -1.81 -13.84
N MET A 103 -6.48 -1.38 -12.58
CA MET A 103 -5.65 -2.05 -11.59
C MET A 103 -6.46 -3.00 -10.67
N SER A 104 -7.77 -3.15 -10.90
CA SER A 104 -8.67 -3.98 -10.09
C SER A 104 -8.16 -5.41 -9.86
N ASP A 105 -7.72 -6.12 -10.89
CA ASP A 105 -7.18 -7.48 -10.76
C ASP A 105 -5.91 -7.53 -9.89
N THR A 106 -5.03 -6.53 -10.04
CA THR A 106 -3.82 -6.43 -9.22
C THR A 106 -4.21 -6.14 -7.76
N ASN A 107 -5.15 -5.23 -7.53
CA ASN A 107 -5.62 -4.88 -6.20
C ASN A 107 -6.32 -6.07 -5.51
N ALA A 108 -7.08 -6.86 -6.26
CA ALA A 108 -7.70 -8.09 -5.80
C ALA A 108 -6.65 -9.15 -5.44
N LEU A 109 -5.62 -9.33 -6.28
CA LEU A 109 -4.51 -10.24 -6.00
C LEU A 109 -3.77 -9.86 -4.71
N LEU A 110 -3.44 -8.59 -4.52
CA LEU A 110 -2.76 -8.12 -3.31
C LEU A 110 -3.63 -8.30 -2.06
N SER A 111 -4.95 -8.11 -2.21
CA SER A 111 -5.92 -8.41 -1.14
C SER A 111 -5.97 -9.90 -0.82
N ALA A 112 -5.91 -10.78 -1.83
CA ALA A 112 -5.84 -12.22 -1.65
C ALA A 112 -4.52 -12.67 -1.00
N ILE A 113 -3.39 -12.05 -1.36
CA ILE A 113 -2.12 -12.28 -0.67
C ILE A 113 -2.26 -11.89 0.80
N LEU A 114 -2.82 -10.72 1.10
CA LEU A 114 -3.04 -10.27 2.48
C LEU A 114 -3.94 -11.25 3.25
N HIS A 115 -4.98 -11.78 2.62
CA HIS A 115 -5.85 -12.80 3.21
C HIS A 115 -5.07 -14.04 3.68
N VAL A 116 -4.09 -14.48 2.89
CA VAL A 116 -3.25 -15.65 3.20
C VAL A 116 -2.22 -15.33 4.29
N ILE A 117 -1.53 -14.19 4.19
CA ILE A 117 -0.38 -13.89 5.06
C ILE A 117 -0.78 -13.21 6.37
N HIS A 118 -1.96 -12.58 6.43
CA HIS A 118 -2.46 -11.89 7.62
C HIS A 118 -4.00 -11.81 7.62
N LEU A 119 -4.67 -12.97 7.72
CA LEU A 119 -6.13 -13.12 7.66
C LEU A 119 -6.92 -12.09 8.51
N ARG A 120 -6.46 -11.81 9.73
CA ARG A 120 -7.13 -10.84 10.61
C ARG A 120 -7.06 -9.41 10.08
N MET A 121 -5.91 -8.98 9.56
CA MET A 121 -5.74 -7.66 8.95
C MET A 121 -6.59 -7.53 7.69
N TYR A 122 -6.66 -8.58 6.86
CA TYR A 122 -7.57 -8.63 5.73
C TYR A 122 -9.03 -8.43 6.16
N ALA A 123 -9.49 -9.17 7.17
CA ALA A 123 -10.87 -9.11 7.64
C ALA A 123 -11.23 -7.70 8.18
N ASP A 124 -10.40 -7.17 9.07
CA ASP A 124 -10.62 -5.85 9.68
C ASP A 124 -10.52 -4.74 8.62
N GLY A 125 -9.58 -4.82 7.67
CA GLY A 125 -9.45 -3.87 6.56
C GLY A 125 -10.67 -3.88 5.62
N ARG A 126 -11.13 -5.07 5.24
CA ARG A 126 -12.33 -5.24 4.42
C ARG A 126 -13.57 -4.69 5.13
N GLU A 127 -13.73 -4.96 6.42
CA GLU A 127 -14.85 -4.46 7.21
C GLU A 127 -14.83 -2.92 7.27
N ALA A 128 -13.66 -2.31 7.52
CA ALA A 128 -13.51 -0.87 7.54
C ALA A 128 -13.93 -0.23 6.21
N LEU A 129 -13.50 -0.81 5.08
CA LEU A 129 -13.86 -0.31 3.76
C LEU A 129 -15.35 -0.50 3.42
N ILE A 130 -16.01 -1.58 3.87
CA ILE A 130 -17.46 -1.73 3.73
C ILE A 130 -18.20 -0.61 4.48
N HIS A 131 -17.78 -0.29 5.70
CA HIS A 131 -18.38 0.81 6.46
C HIS A 131 -18.16 2.16 5.80
N LEU A 132 -16.99 2.39 5.21
CA LEU A 132 -16.70 3.60 4.44
C LEU A 132 -17.48 3.66 3.13
N GLY A 133 -17.63 2.55 2.42
CA GLY A 133 -18.37 2.46 1.16
C GLY A 133 -19.84 2.90 1.34
N LYS A 134 -20.48 2.46 2.43
CA LYS A 134 -21.83 2.92 2.80
C LYS A 134 -21.92 4.44 3.01
N GLN A 135 -20.82 5.10 3.40
CA GLN A 135 -20.75 6.56 3.51
C GLN A 135 -20.38 7.23 2.17
N ALA A 136 -19.57 6.56 1.34
CA ALA A 136 -19.09 7.06 0.06
C ALA A 136 -20.12 6.97 -1.07
N GLU A 137 -21.06 6.00 -1.03
CA GLU A 137 -22.22 5.93 -1.95
C GLU A 137 -23.00 7.26 -1.99
N GLN A 138 -23.03 8.00 -0.88
CA GLN A 138 -23.64 9.33 -0.81
C GLN A 138 -22.88 10.41 -1.60
N ARG A 139 -21.62 10.15 -1.97
CA ARG A 139 -20.68 11.11 -2.58
C ARG A 139 -20.25 10.72 -4.00
N ALA A 140 -20.58 9.50 -4.44
CA ALA A 140 -20.23 8.92 -5.74
C ALA A 140 -18.72 8.84 -6.03
N ASP A 141 -17.87 8.82 -5.01
CA ASP A 141 -16.40 8.73 -5.16
C ASP A 141 -15.95 7.31 -5.57
N SER A 142 -14.79 7.20 -6.22
CA SER A 142 -14.25 5.92 -6.74
C SER A 142 -13.68 5.04 -5.61
N ASP A 143 -13.99 3.74 -5.66
CA ASP A 143 -13.36 2.71 -4.82
C ASP A 143 -12.06 2.22 -5.47
N MET A 144 -11.10 1.80 -4.65
CA MET A 144 -9.83 1.24 -5.09
C MET A 144 -9.88 -0.27 -5.36
N SER A 145 -10.99 -0.96 -5.11
CA SER A 145 -11.10 -2.42 -5.26
C SER A 145 -9.98 -3.20 -4.54
N SER A 146 -9.56 -2.69 -3.38
CA SER A 146 -8.48 -3.23 -2.55
C SER A 146 -8.95 -3.32 -1.11
N THR A 147 -8.43 -4.26 -0.31
CA THR A 147 -8.64 -4.22 1.15
C THR A 147 -7.82 -3.14 1.85
N TYR A 148 -6.78 -2.61 1.20
CA TYR A 148 -6.00 -1.51 1.72
C TYR A 148 -6.74 -0.19 1.54
N SER A 149 -6.76 0.64 2.59
CA SER A 149 -7.44 1.93 2.57
C SER A 149 -6.63 3.05 1.91
N SER A 150 -5.43 2.77 1.44
CA SER A 150 -4.54 3.75 0.82
C SER A 150 -3.47 3.08 -0.06
N MET A 151 -2.99 3.84 -1.04
CA MET A 151 -1.83 3.50 -1.85
C MET A 151 -0.98 4.73 -2.16
N SER A 152 0.33 4.58 -2.14
CA SER A 152 1.28 5.53 -2.75
C SER A 152 1.83 4.94 -4.04
N VAL A 153 1.85 5.74 -5.10
CA VAL A 153 2.53 5.40 -6.37
C VAL A 153 3.74 6.31 -6.49
N MET A 154 4.93 5.72 -6.47
CA MET A 154 6.22 6.43 -6.48
C MET A 154 7.03 5.96 -7.69
N VAL A 155 7.33 6.88 -8.61
CA VAL A 155 8.01 6.57 -9.88
C VAL A 155 9.33 7.32 -9.97
N ASN A 156 10.39 6.57 -10.27
CA ASN A 156 11.76 7.04 -10.44
C ASN A 156 12.26 7.88 -9.27
N TRP A 157 11.99 7.35 -8.07
CA TRP A 157 12.22 7.98 -6.78
C TRP A 157 13.07 7.08 -5.88
N ALA A 158 14.11 7.65 -5.29
CA ALA A 158 14.93 7.00 -4.26
C ALA A 158 14.27 7.14 -2.88
N THR A 159 14.37 6.11 -2.05
CA THR A 159 13.75 6.10 -0.73
C THR A 159 14.84 6.08 0.34
N CYS A 160 14.94 7.16 1.14
CA CYS A 160 15.86 7.16 2.29
C CYS A 160 15.42 6.15 3.35
N TYR A 161 16.32 5.84 4.28
CA TYR A 161 15.98 5.00 5.43
C TYR A 161 15.00 5.74 6.33
N HIS A 162 13.85 5.12 6.57
CA HIS A 162 12.79 5.69 7.39
C HIS A 162 11.89 4.61 7.99
N ARG A 163 11.04 5.04 8.93
CA ARG A 163 9.86 4.30 9.39
C ARG A 163 8.60 5.07 9.02
N ASP A 164 7.51 4.36 8.81
CA ASP A 164 6.23 4.97 8.55
C ASP A 164 5.53 5.43 9.83
N ILE A 165 5.44 6.74 9.98
CA ILE A 165 4.97 7.41 11.21
C ILE A 165 3.47 7.30 11.47
N ASN A 166 2.68 6.88 10.47
CA ASN A 166 1.21 6.79 10.57
C ASN A 166 0.69 5.35 10.44
N GLY A 167 1.60 4.38 10.43
CA GLY A 167 1.26 2.95 10.42
C GLY A 167 0.87 2.46 11.81
N TRP A 168 0.52 1.18 11.88
CA TRP A 168 0.25 0.44 13.10
C TRP A 168 1.16 -0.78 13.12
N ASP A 169 1.96 -0.98 14.16
CA ASP A 169 3.07 -1.95 14.12
C ASP A 169 2.69 -3.38 13.72
N PRO A 170 1.52 -3.93 14.12
CA PRO A 170 1.03 -5.20 13.61
C PRO A 170 0.71 -5.27 12.11
N TRP A 171 0.48 -4.14 11.46
CA TRP A 171 0.00 -4.09 10.08
C TRP A 171 1.13 -4.18 9.07
N TYR A 172 0.83 -4.82 7.94
CA TYR A 172 1.76 -4.92 6.83
C TYR A 172 1.44 -3.90 5.76
N ASP A 173 2.45 -3.13 5.38
CA ASP A 173 2.49 -2.43 4.12
C ASP A 173 2.92 -3.41 3.04
N MET A 174 2.28 -3.36 1.88
CA MET A 174 2.61 -4.22 0.75
C MET A 174 3.17 -3.39 -0.40
N LEU A 175 4.44 -3.63 -0.71
CA LEU A 175 5.19 -2.93 -1.74
C LEU A 175 5.28 -3.80 -2.98
N VAL A 176 4.79 -3.31 -4.10
CA VAL A 176 4.98 -3.89 -5.43
C VAL A 176 5.95 -3.02 -6.20
N THR A 177 7.02 -3.61 -6.73
CA THR A 177 7.90 -2.88 -7.65
C THR A 177 7.86 -3.42 -9.07
N VAL A 178 7.83 -2.52 -10.03
CA VAL A 178 7.73 -2.81 -11.47
C VAL A 178 8.64 -1.87 -12.26
N GLY A 179 8.88 -2.19 -13.52
CA GLY A 179 9.66 -1.39 -14.46
C GLY A 179 10.86 -2.14 -15.06
N ASP A 180 11.84 -1.37 -15.53
CA ASP A 180 13.06 -1.85 -16.17
C ASP A 180 14.28 -1.15 -15.55
N TYR A 181 14.93 -1.86 -14.63
CA TYR A 181 16.06 -1.36 -13.88
C TYR A 181 17.00 -2.51 -13.47
N PRO A 182 18.30 -2.23 -13.29
CA PRO A 182 19.28 -3.24 -12.86
C PRO A 182 18.96 -3.75 -11.45
N PRO A 183 19.51 -4.90 -11.04
CA PRO A 183 19.22 -5.46 -9.73
C PRO A 183 19.44 -4.46 -8.59
N LEU A 184 18.46 -4.41 -7.68
CA LEU A 184 18.40 -3.48 -6.55
C LEU A 184 18.02 -4.24 -5.29
N ASP A 185 18.42 -3.77 -4.11
CA ASP A 185 18.05 -4.40 -2.85
C ASP A 185 17.15 -3.48 -2.00
N PHE A 186 16.15 -4.08 -1.38
CA PHE A 186 15.38 -3.50 -0.29
C PHE A 186 16.08 -3.84 1.03
N VAL A 187 16.42 -2.82 1.81
CA VAL A 187 17.26 -2.98 3.00
C VAL A 187 16.45 -2.70 4.25
N ILE A 188 16.57 -3.60 5.24
CA ILE A 188 16.01 -3.47 6.58
C ILE A 188 17.17 -3.53 7.58
N PRO A 189 17.77 -2.38 7.94
CA PRO A 189 19.02 -2.34 8.72
C PRO A 189 18.92 -3.03 10.07
N MET A 190 17.79 -2.89 10.77
CA MET A 190 17.61 -3.46 12.11
C MET A 190 17.66 -4.98 12.16
N LEU A 191 17.43 -5.65 11.03
CA LEU A 191 17.46 -7.10 10.91
C LEU A 191 18.72 -7.59 10.16
N ASP A 192 19.63 -6.69 9.80
CA ASP A 192 20.74 -6.95 8.87
C ASP A 192 20.28 -7.69 7.60
N LEU A 193 19.09 -7.31 7.10
CA LEU A 193 18.42 -8.02 6.01
C LEU A 193 18.46 -7.21 4.73
N ARG A 194 18.83 -7.88 3.64
CA ARG A 194 18.77 -7.37 2.27
C ARG A 194 17.94 -8.31 1.42
N LEU A 195 16.86 -7.79 0.84
CA LEU A 195 15.96 -8.54 -0.02
C LEU A 195 16.13 -8.07 -1.45
N ARG A 196 16.35 -9.00 -2.38
CA ARG A 196 16.48 -8.66 -3.80
C ARG A 196 15.17 -8.02 -4.28
N TYR A 197 15.21 -6.78 -4.70
CA TYR A 197 14.05 -5.98 -5.04
C TYR A 197 14.06 -5.64 -6.53
N ASN A 198 13.94 -6.69 -7.35
CA ASN A 198 13.90 -6.60 -8.80
C ASN A 198 12.48 -6.30 -9.31
N PRO A 199 12.31 -5.88 -10.58
CA PRO A 199 10.99 -5.73 -11.17
C PRO A 199 10.12 -7.00 -11.01
N GLY A 200 8.88 -6.81 -10.60
CA GLY A 200 7.95 -7.89 -10.25
C GLY A 200 8.05 -8.40 -8.81
N THR A 201 8.75 -7.70 -7.91
CA THR A 201 8.84 -8.14 -6.50
C THR A 201 7.70 -7.56 -5.66
N ILE A 202 7.13 -8.40 -4.79
CA ILE A 202 6.18 -8.03 -3.74
C ILE A 202 6.82 -8.28 -2.38
N ILE A 203 6.84 -7.26 -1.53
CA ILE A 203 7.27 -7.35 -0.13
C ILE A 203 6.11 -6.90 0.74
N ALA A 204 5.70 -7.71 1.71
CA ALA A 204 4.77 -7.29 2.75
C ALA A 204 5.49 -7.30 4.10
N PHE A 205 5.44 -6.19 4.83
CA PHE A 205 6.17 -6.02 6.08
C PHE A 205 5.60 -4.86 6.90
N SER A 206 5.94 -4.77 8.18
CA SER A 206 5.54 -3.62 9.01
C SER A 206 6.44 -2.41 8.79
N GLY A 207 5.99 -1.41 8.01
CA GLY A 207 6.75 -0.19 7.74
C GLY A 207 6.87 0.75 8.94
N SER A 208 5.95 0.69 9.90
CA SER A 208 6.05 1.47 11.15
C SER A 208 7.03 0.85 12.15
N ALA A 209 7.10 -0.48 12.21
CA ALA A 209 8.01 -1.18 13.13
C ALA A 209 9.43 -1.29 12.56
N LEU A 210 9.58 -1.42 11.25
CA LEU A 210 10.85 -1.71 10.59
C LEU A 210 11.37 -0.49 9.80
N GLU A 211 12.53 0.03 10.22
CA GLU A 211 13.28 0.98 9.40
C GLU A 211 13.67 0.31 8.08
N HIS A 212 13.38 0.98 6.98
CA HIS A 212 13.56 0.43 5.66
C HIS A 212 13.90 1.50 4.63
N GLY A 213 14.50 1.08 3.51
CA GLY A 213 14.78 1.98 2.39
C GLY A 213 15.29 1.25 1.17
N VAL A 214 15.34 1.98 0.07
CA VAL A 214 15.78 1.49 -1.24
C VAL A 214 16.63 2.56 -1.90
N GLY A 215 17.85 2.19 -2.28
CA GLY A 215 18.79 3.09 -2.93
C GLY A 215 18.28 3.64 -4.26
N ALA A 216 18.96 4.67 -4.75
CA ALA A 216 18.77 5.15 -6.11
C ALA A 216 19.18 4.06 -7.12
N VAL A 217 18.53 4.05 -8.28
CA VAL A 217 18.82 3.11 -9.36
C VAL A 217 18.80 3.84 -10.69
N ASP A 218 19.71 3.47 -11.58
CA ASP A 218 19.65 3.93 -12.97
C ASP A 218 18.76 2.99 -13.80
N GLY A 219 17.50 3.34 -13.87
CA GLY A 219 16.48 2.59 -14.57
C GLY A 219 15.10 3.17 -14.29
N ASP A 220 14.11 2.67 -15.02
CA ASP A 220 12.73 3.05 -14.86
C ASP A 220 12.08 2.17 -13.78
N ARG A 221 11.89 2.72 -12.57
CA ARG A 221 11.36 2.00 -11.40
C ARG A 221 10.09 2.66 -10.91
N ALA A 222 9.06 1.85 -10.67
CA ALA A 222 7.89 2.26 -9.90
C ALA A 222 7.73 1.37 -8.67
N CYS A 223 7.24 1.98 -7.60
CA CYS A 223 6.83 1.32 -6.37
C CYS A 223 5.37 1.70 -6.08
N LEU A 224 4.51 0.70 -5.97
CA LEU A 224 3.14 0.84 -5.48
C LEU A 224 3.15 0.34 -4.04
N ALA A 225 2.98 1.24 -3.08
CA ALA A 225 2.94 0.92 -1.66
C ALA A 225 1.49 0.95 -1.17
N TYR A 226 0.95 -0.20 -0.79
CA TYR A 226 -0.39 -0.33 -0.24
C TYR A 226 -0.32 -0.38 1.28
N TYR A 227 -1.13 0.43 1.95
CA TYR A 227 -1.11 0.55 3.40
C TYR A 227 -2.48 0.91 3.95
N MET A 228 -2.66 0.68 5.25
CA MET A 228 -3.86 1.08 5.99
C MET A 228 -3.54 2.21 6.96
N ARG A 229 -4.55 2.94 7.42
CA ARG A 229 -4.38 3.97 8.46
C ARG A 229 -5.28 3.71 9.65
N ALA A 230 -4.68 3.71 10.84
CA ALA A 230 -5.36 3.47 12.10
C ALA A 230 -6.57 4.40 12.31
N ASN A 231 -6.41 5.69 11.97
CA ASN A 231 -7.48 6.67 12.11
C ASN A 231 -8.70 6.40 11.23
N VAL A 232 -8.51 5.75 10.07
CA VAL A 232 -9.62 5.34 9.20
C VAL A 232 -10.46 4.26 9.90
N HIS A 233 -9.82 3.22 10.44
CA HIS A 233 -10.52 2.16 11.19
C HIS A 233 -11.24 2.70 12.42
N GLN A 234 -10.58 3.59 13.17
CA GLN A 234 -11.17 4.27 14.34
C GLN A 234 -12.43 5.05 13.97
N SER A 235 -12.46 5.72 12.81
CA SER A 235 -13.60 6.52 12.37
C SER A 235 -14.87 5.70 12.11
N VAL A 236 -14.70 4.44 11.71
CA VAL A 236 -15.79 3.49 11.46
C VAL A 236 -15.94 2.46 12.57
N ARG A 237 -15.22 2.63 13.69
CA ARG A 237 -15.26 1.77 14.89
C ARG A 237 -14.94 0.29 14.61
N VAL A 238 -14.13 0.03 13.59
CA VAL A 238 -13.61 -1.32 13.32
C VAL A 238 -12.35 -1.53 14.15
N PRO A 239 -12.20 -2.69 14.82
CA PRO A 239 -10.99 -2.99 15.58
C PRO A 239 -9.72 -2.91 14.72
N MET A 240 -8.61 -2.53 15.37
CA MET A 240 -7.28 -2.63 14.76
C MET A 240 -6.68 -3.97 15.17
N CYS A 241 -6.39 -4.83 14.21
CA CYS A 241 -5.80 -6.13 14.51
C CYS A 241 -4.49 -5.97 15.29
N GLN A 242 -4.26 -6.92 16.19
CA GLN A 242 -3.03 -7.03 16.96
C GLN A 242 -2.03 -7.91 16.19
N SER A 243 -0.80 -7.99 16.68
CA SER A 243 0.25 -8.81 16.06
C SER A 243 -0.22 -10.24 15.83
N LEU A 244 0.15 -10.79 14.67
CA LEU A 244 -0.14 -12.16 14.29
C LEU A 244 0.33 -13.13 15.38
N ARG A 245 -0.59 -13.94 15.90
CA ARG A 245 -0.27 -15.04 16.82
C ARG A 245 -0.22 -16.34 16.05
N MET A 246 0.58 -17.30 16.53
CA MET A 246 0.62 -18.65 15.92
C MET A 246 -0.78 -19.29 15.86
N ASP A 247 -1.63 -19.00 16.84
CA ASP A 247 -3.01 -19.48 16.89
C ASP A 247 -3.89 -18.94 15.74
N ASP A 248 -3.53 -17.79 15.16
CA ASP A 248 -4.25 -17.20 14.02
C ASP A 248 -4.00 -17.95 12.71
N LEU A 249 -2.97 -18.80 12.66
CA LEU A 249 -2.63 -19.64 11.50
C LEU A 249 -3.33 -21.01 11.54
N LEU A 250 -3.96 -21.36 12.66
CA LEU A 250 -4.70 -22.62 12.80
C LEU A 250 -6.13 -22.45 12.24
N PRO A 251 -6.68 -23.47 11.55
CA PRO A 251 -8.09 -23.46 11.17
C PRO A 251 -8.95 -23.26 12.41
N ARG A 252 -9.91 -22.32 12.37
CA ARG A 252 -10.88 -22.20 13.46
C ARG A 252 -11.59 -23.54 13.61
N PRO A 253 -11.81 -24.05 14.84
CA PRO A 253 -12.64 -25.23 15.04
C PRO A 253 -13.98 -24.97 14.36
N VAL A 254 -14.33 -25.82 13.39
CA VAL A 254 -15.69 -25.84 12.85
C VAL A 254 -16.58 -26.13 14.04
N ALA A 255 -17.49 -25.21 14.37
CA ALA A 255 -18.52 -25.48 15.36
C ALA A 255 -19.28 -26.70 14.86
N THR A 256 -19.01 -27.86 15.46
CA THR A 256 -19.87 -29.02 15.34
C THR A 256 -21.20 -28.58 15.90
N GLY A 257 -22.15 -28.29 15.01
CA GLY A 257 -23.52 -28.01 15.41
C GLY A 257 -23.97 -29.14 16.31
N GLU A 258 -24.36 -28.79 17.54
CA GLU A 258 -25.09 -29.71 18.40
C GLU A 258 -26.36 -30.09 17.63
N LEU A 259 -26.39 -31.33 17.13
CA LEU A 259 -27.65 -32.00 16.85
C LEU A 259 -28.34 -32.17 18.20
N LEU A 260 -29.25 -31.24 18.50
CA LEU A 260 -30.35 -31.48 19.43
C LEU A 260 -31.19 -32.63 18.85
N ILE A 261 -31.04 -33.82 19.45
CA ILE A 261 -32.07 -34.87 19.43
C ILE A 261 -32.99 -34.60 20.62
#